data_AF-A0A4Q8TG94-F1
#
_entry.id   AF-A0A4Q8TG94-F1
#
_cell.length_a   1.000
_cell.length_b   1.000
_cell.length_c   1.000
_cell.angle_alpha   90.00
_cell.angle_beta   90.00
_cell.angle_gamma   90.00
#
_symmetry.space_group_name_H-M   'P 1'
#
loop_
_entity.id
_entity.type
_entity.pdbx_description
1 polymer ?
#
loop_
_entity_poly.entity_id
_entity_poly.type
_entity_poly.pdbx_seq_one_letter_code
_entity_poly.pdbx_strand_id
1 'polypeptide(L)'
;MSFPDARPPHQDDPRWDDLVKNFQEIDATAPREPGAAERANQLKKLFNTGPGAVAGPRDSAPAELEESDEKFVPDEPAALGSGDPMLNMAWVTAAGGPIGLLLCVLFFRSAPTFVFIGLALLAVAGIAYLLLRLPTKRDPGDDGAQV
;
A
#
# COMPACT_ATOMS: atom_id res chain seq x y z
N MET A 1 -2.50 -41.91 13.91
CA MET A 1 -2.01 -40.94 14.91
C MET A 1 -3.15 -39.97 15.14
N SER A 2 -3.88 -40.12 16.25
CA SER A 2 -5.04 -39.28 16.58
C SER A 2 -4.56 -38.10 17.42
N PHE A 3 -4.84 -36.88 16.99
CA PHE A 3 -4.51 -35.67 17.74
C PHE A 3 -5.41 -35.61 18.99
N PRO A 4 -4.86 -35.38 20.21
CA PRO A 4 -5.69 -35.19 21.40
C PRO A 4 -6.54 -33.92 21.25
N ASP A 5 -7.81 -34.02 21.65
CA ASP A 5 -8.75 -32.90 21.76
C ASP A 5 -8.08 -31.72 22.46
N ALA A 6 -7.93 -30.61 21.74
CA ALA A 6 -7.45 -29.34 22.31
C ALA A 6 -8.58 -28.69 23.12
N ARG A 7 -8.92 -29.28 24.28
CA ARG A 7 -9.75 -28.60 25.27
C ARG A 7 -8.87 -27.57 25.99
N PRO A 8 -9.20 -26.26 25.97
CA PRO A 8 -8.40 -25.26 26.66
C PRO A 8 -8.36 -25.56 28.18
N PRO A 9 -7.19 -25.50 28.85
CA PRO A 9 -7.00 -26.06 30.19
C PRO A 9 -7.62 -25.29 31.37
N HIS A 10 -8.63 -24.43 31.15
CA HIS A 10 -9.08 -23.46 32.17
C HIS A 10 -10.60 -23.21 32.17
N GLN A 11 -11.44 -24.23 31.94
CA GLN A 11 -12.89 -24.08 32.09
C GLN A 11 -13.35 -23.88 33.55
N ASP A 12 -12.49 -24.21 34.54
CA ASP A 12 -12.80 -24.16 35.97
C ASP A 12 -11.80 -23.26 36.75
N ASP A 13 -11.38 -22.11 36.20
CA ASP A 13 -10.50 -21.18 36.92
C ASP A 13 -11.34 -20.22 37.80
N PRO A 14 -11.24 -20.29 39.14
CA PRO A 14 -11.99 -19.38 40.02
C PRO A 14 -11.65 -17.90 39.77
N ARG A 15 -10.47 -17.59 39.23
CA ARG A 15 -10.13 -16.21 38.82
C ARG A 15 -10.93 -15.76 37.59
N TRP A 16 -11.25 -16.67 36.68
CA TRP A 16 -12.08 -16.37 35.52
C TRP A 16 -13.51 -16.01 35.96
N ASP A 17 -14.06 -16.76 36.91
CA ASP A 17 -15.38 -16.48 37.48
C ASP A 17 -15.44 -15.10 38.17
N ASP A 18 -14.38 -14.74 38.91
CA ASP A 18 -14.27 -13.42 39.55
C ASP A 18 -14.17 -12.29 38.50
N LEU A 19 -13.43 -12.51 37.41
CA LEU A 19 -13.37 -11.56 36.29
C LEU A 19 -14.71 -11.41 35.59
N VAL A 20 -15.42 -12.51 35.32
CA VAL A 20 -16.75 -12.50 34.69
C VAL A 20 -17.76 -11.77 35.57
N LYS A 21 -17.77 -12.01 36.89
CA LYS A 21 -18.64 -11.29 37.84
C LYS A 21 -18.36 -9.80 37.85
N ASN A 22 -17.09 -9.41 37.94
CA ASN A 22 -16.70 -8.00 37.89
C ASN A 22 -17.13 -7.34 36.57
N PHE A 23 -16.95 -8.04 35.45
CA PHE A 23 -17.39 -7.55 34.15
C PHE A 23 -18.92 -7.36 34.07
N GLN A 24 -19.69 -8.30 34.62
CA GLN A 24 -21.15 -8.19 34.68
C GLN A 24 -21.61 -7.03 35.57
N GLU A 25 -20.92 -6.76 36.67
CA GLU A 25 -21.22 -5.62 37.55
C GLU A 25 -20.92 -4.27 36.87
N ILE A 26 -19.80 -4.19 36.14
CA ILE A 26 -19.44 -3.02 35.33
C ILE A 26 -20.44 -2.81 34.19
N ASP A 27 -20.83 -3.86 33.47
CA ASP A 27 -21.78 -3.78 32.35
C ASP A 27 -23.18 -3.38 32.84
N ALA A 28 -23.59 -3.85 34.02
CA ALA A 28 -24.87 -3.49 34.63
C ALA A 28 -24.96 -2.00 35.02
N THR A 29 -23.82 -1.37 35.32
CA THR A 29 -23.75 0.06 35.69
C THR A 29 -23.36 0.97 34.52
N ALA A 30 -22.94 0.41 33.38
CA ALA A 30 -22.60 1.19 32.21
C ALA A 30 -23.84 1.88 31.62
N PRO A 31 -23.76 3.19 31.28
CA PRO A 31 -24.80 3.85 30.49
C PRO A 31 -25.01 3.06 29.19
N ARG A 32 -26.25 2.62 28.92
CA ARG A 32 -26.55 1.88 27.69
C ARG A 32 -26.31 2.79 26.50
N GLU A 33 -25.25 2.51 25.77
CA GLU A 33 -25.00 3.16 24.50
C GLU A 33 -26.12 2.80 23.50
N PRO A 34 -26.48 3.71 22.57
CA PRO A 34 -27.46 3.42 21.54
C PRO A 34 -27.06 2.15 20.77
N GLY A 35 -28.03 1.35 20.32
CA GLY A 35 -27.73 0.14 19.55
C GLY A 35 -26.90 0.47 18.30
N ALA A 36 -26.12 -0.49 17.77
CA ALA A 36 -25.27 -0.26 16.58
C ALA A 36 -26.06 0.32 15.40
N ALA A 37 -27.28 -0.18 15.18
CA ALA A 37 -28.19 0.34 14.16
C ALA A 37 -28.67 1.77 14.45
N GLU A 38 -28.89 2.11 15.72
CA GLU A 38 -29.32 3.44 16.14
C GLU A 38 -28.18 4.46 16.01
N ARG A 39 -26.95 4.09 16.40
CA ARG A 39 -25.74 4.90 16.16
C ARG A 39 -25.55 5.14 14.66
N ALA A 40 -25.69 4.11 13.82
CA ALA A 40 -25.58 4.26 12.37
C ALA A 40 -26.61 5.24 11.80
N ASN A 41 -27.86 5.18 12.25
CA ASN A 41 -28.90 6.12 11.85
C ASN A 41 -28.65 7.55 12.34
N GLN A 42 -28.11 7.71 13.55
CA GLN A 42 -27.71 9.02 14.07
C GLN A 42 -26.56 9.62 13.24
N LEU A 43 -25.53 8.83 12.93
CA LEU A 43 -24.42 9.26 12.06
C LEU A 43 -24.93 9.65 10.67
N LYS A 44 -25.80 8.84 10.06
CA LYS A 44 -26.39 9.15 8.75
C LYS A 44 -27.16 10.47 8.77
N LYS A 45 -27.93 10.75 9.84
CA LYS A 45 -28.62 12.05 10.01
C LYS A 45 -27.66 13.21 10.24
N LEU A 46 -26.54 13.00 10.93
CA LEU A 46 -25.57 14.06 11.19
C LEU A 46 -24.77 14.42 9.93
N PHE A 47 -24.42 13.42 9.12
CA PHE A 47 -23.50 13.60 8.00
C PHE A 47 -24.18 13.73 6.62
N ASN A 48 -25.43 13.27 6.44
CA ASN A 48 -26.12 13.30 5.13
C ASN A 48 -27.27 14.32 5.02
N THR A 49 -27.52 15.15 6.03
CA THR A 49 -28.69 16.07 6.04
C THR A 49 -28.35 17.54 5.71
N GLY A 50 -27.08 17.83 5.37
CA GLY A 50 -26.65 19.17 4.96
C GLY A 50 -26.92 19.45 3.48
N PRO A 51 -27.27 20.68 3.08
CA PRO A 51 -27.27 21.08 1.67
C PRO A 51 -25.83 21.00 1.16
N GLY A 52 -25.50 19.96 0.38
CA GLY A 52 -24.14 19.69 -0.07
C GLY A 52 -23.47 18.44 0.53
N ALA A 53 -24.24 17.52 1.13
CA ALA A 53 -23.73 16.18 1.43
C ALA A 53 -23.38 15.44 0.14
N VAL A 54 -22.14 15.60 -0.33
CA VAL A 54 -21.56 14.86 -1.44
C VAL A 54 -21.14 13.50 -0.91
N ALA A 55 -21.56 12.43 -1.59
CA ALA A 55 -21.11 11.06 -1.33
C ALA A 55 -19.57 11.06 -1.19
N GLY A 56 -19.07 10.59 -0.05
CA GLY A 56 -17.64 10.51 0.17
C GLY A 56 -17.00 9.46 -0.76
N PRO A 57 -15.67 9.42 -0.89
CA PRO A 57 -14.97 8.43 -1.73
C PRO A 57 -15.25 6.95 -1.39
N ARG A 58 -15.93 6.67 -0.28
CA ARG A 58 -16.36 5.32 0.14
C ARG A 58 -17.84 5.03 -0.09
N ASP A 59 -18.61 6.02 -0.52
CA ASP A 59 -20.06 5.92 -0.74
C ASP A 59 -20.40 5.61 -2.21
N SER A 60 -19.44 5.05 -2.95
CA SER A 60 -19.66 4.53 -4.30
C SER A 60 -20.67 3.39 -4.22
N ALA A 61 -21.93 3.69 -4.51
CA ALA A 61 -22.88 2.66 -4.88
C ALA A 61 -22.33 1.98 -6.13
N PRO A 62 -22.41 0.64 -6.27
CA PRO A 62 -22.18 0.01 -7.56
C PRO A 62 -23.10 0.75 -8.53
N ALA A 63 -22.51 1.48 -9.47
CA ALA A 63 -23.28 2.02 -10.56
C ALA A 63 -23.99 0.81 -11.16
N GLU A 64 -25.30 0.92 -11.39
CA GLU A 64 -25.99 0.00 -12.29
C GLU A 64 -25.43 0.28 -13.69
N LEU A 65 -24.17 -0.12 -13.89
CA LEU A 65 -23.57 -0.26 -15.18
C LEU A 65 -24.50 -1.26 -15.85
N GLU A 66 -25.20 -0.81 -16.89
CA GLU A 66 -25.77 -1.71 -17.87
C GLU A 66 -24.69 -2.77 -18.09
N GLU A 67 -25.08 -4.04 -17.85
CA GLU A 67 -24.23 -5.22 -18.04
C GLU A 67 -23.82 -5.21 -19.52
N SER A 68 -22.83 -4.40 -19.84
CA SER A 68 -22.23 -4.38 -21.15
C SER A 68 -21.51 -5.71 -21.20
N ASP A 69 -21.97 -6.57 -22.09
CA ASP A 69 -21.39 -7.90 -22.36
C ASP A 69 -19.91 -7.82 -22.81
N GLU A 70 -19.33 -6.62 -22.85
CA GLU A 70 -17.91 -6.33 -23.03
C GLU A 70 -17.12 -6.74 -21.78
N LYS A 71 -16.98 -8.05 -21.62
CA LYS A 71 -16.07 -8.64 -20.65
C LYS A 71 -14.67 -8.04 -20.84
N PHE A 72 -14.13 -7.41 -19.80
CA PHE A 72 -12.75 -6.95 -19.77
C PHE A 72 -11.81 -8.09 -20.18
N VAL A 73 -11.20 -7.96 -21.36
CA VAL A 73 -10.11 -8.81 -21.83
C VAL A 73 -8.84 -8.01 -21.62
N PRO A 74 -8.00 -8.37 -20.63
CA PRO A 74 -6.70 -7.73 -20.48
C PRO A 74 -5.91 -7.88 -21.77
N ASP A 75 -5.30 -6.80 -22.24
CA ASP A 75 -4.32 -6.89 -23.32
C ASP A 75 -3.19 -7.85 -22.93
N GLU A 76 -2.70 -8.63 -23.89
CA GLU A 76 -1.60 -9.54 -23.64
C GLU A 76 -0.38 -8.74 -23.13
N PRO A 77 0.21 -9.14 -21.99
CA PRO A 77 1.32 -8.39 -21.42
C PRO A 77 2.49 -8.39 -22.40
N ALA A 78 3.11 -7.23 -22.57
CA ALA A 78 4.30 -7.10 -23.41
C ALA A 78 5.35 -8.15 -23.01
N ALA A 79 5.97 -8.79 -24.01
CA ALA A 79 6.92 -9.86 -23.78
C ALA A 79 8.01 -9.44 -22.77
N LEU A 80 8.32 -10.33 -21.82
CA LEU A 80 9.37 -10.14 -20.82
C LEU A 80 10.70 -9.89 -21.55
N GLY A 81 11.25 -8.68 -21.44
CA GLY A 81 12.46 -8.25 -22.16
C GLY A 81 12.25 -7.16 -23.22
N SER A 82 11.00 -6.73 -23.46
CA SER A 82 10.68 -5.58 -24.33
C SER A 82 11.02 -4.20 -23.74
N GLY A 83 11.60 -4.15 -22.54
CA GLY A 83 11.99 -2.91 -21.88
C GLY A 83 13.07 -2.16 -22.65
N ASP A 84 13.08 -0.82 -22.53
CA ASP A 84 14.04 0.03 -23.21
C ASP A 84 15.49 -0.25 -22.71
N PRO A 85 16.40 -0.75 -23.57
CA PRO A 85 17.76 -1.06 -23.17
C PRO A 85 18.53 0.18 -22.69
N MET A 86 18.21 1.35 -23.22
CA MET A 86 18.85 2.60 -22.84
C MET A 86 18.46 3.01 -21.41
N LEU A 87 17.23 2.73 -21.00
CA LEU A 87 16.76 2.93 -19.63
C LEU A 87 17.48 2.00 -18.66
N ASN A 88 17.70 0.75 -19.05
CA ASN A 88 18.45 -0.21 -18.24
C ASN A 88 19.91 0.25 -18.05
N MET A 89 20.58 0.72 -19.11
CA MET A 89 21.94 1.28 -18.99
C MET A 89 22.00 2.51 -18.10
N ALA A 90 20.98 3.37 -18.14
CA ALA A 90 20.89 4.54 -17.29
C ALA A 90 20.76 4.16 -15.81
N TRP A 91 19.94 3.17 -15.47
CA TRP A 91 19.82 2.63 -14.12
C TRP A 91 21.10 1.96 -13.64
N VAL A 92 21.74 1.16 -14.48
CA VAL A 92 23.05 0.54 -14.17
C VAL A 92 24.09 1.61 -13.90
N THR A 93 24.07 2.70 -14.65
CA THR A 93 25.00 3.82 -14.47
C THR A 93 24.68 4.62 -13.19
N ALA A 94 23.40 4.92 -12.97
CA ALA A 94 22.93 5.67 -11.81
C ALA A 94 23.16 4.92 -10.49
N ALA A 95 22.89 3.61 -10.45
CA ALA A 95 23.16 2.76 -9.30
C ALA A 95 24.63 2.31 -9.23
N GLY A 96 25.29 2.16 -10.38
CA GLY A 96 26.69 1.77 -10.50
C GLY A 96 27.65 2.83 -9.94
N GLY A 97 27.27 4.10 -9.97
CA GLY A 97 27.96 5.19 -9.26
C GLY A 97 28.15 4.93 -7.76
N PRO A 98 27.08 4.92 -6.95
CA PRO A 98 27.20 4.68 -5.51
C PRO A 98 27.76 3.28 -5.19
N ILE A 99 27.36 2.24 -5.93
CA ILE A 99 27.87 0.88 -5.72
C ILE A 99 29.37 0.81 -6.03
N GLY A 100 29.82 1.37 -7.15
CA GLY A 100 31.23 1.38 -7.52
C GLY A 100 32.08 2.20 -6.56
N LEU A 101 31.53 3.28 -5.98
CA LEU A 101 32.20 4.10 -4.97
C LEU A 101 32.42 3.28 -3.70
N LEU A 102 31.38 2.56 -3.26
CA LEU A 102 31.46 1.63 -2.14
C LEU A 102 32.51 0.54 -2.40
N LEU A 103 32.49 -0.09 -3.59
CA LEU A 103 33.47 -1.10 -3.97
C LEU A 103 34.91 -0.53 -4.02
N CYS A 104 35.10 0.71 -4.49
CA CYS A 104 36.41 1.35 -4.46
C CYS A 104 36.90 1.56 -3.02
N VAL A 105 36.04 2.01 -2.11
CA VAL A 105 36.41 2.20 -0.70
C VAL A 105 36.77 0.87 -0.01
N LEU A 106 36.05 -0.21 -0.37
CA LEU A 106 36.25 -1.54 0.20
C LEU A 106 37.50 -2.26 -0.35
N PHE A 107 37.70 -2.25 -1.66
CA PHE A 107 38.72 -3.07 -2.33
C PHE A 107 39.91 -2.28 -2.88
N PHE A 108 39.74 -0.98 -3.16
CA PHE A 108 40.72 -0.15 -3.85
C PHE A 108 40.93 1.20 -3.14
N ARG A 109 41.27 1.17 -1.84
CA ARG A 109 41.48 2.36 -1.02
C ARG A 109 42.51 3.34 -1.59
N SER A 110 43.49 2.83 -2.34
CA SER A 110 44.53 3.60 -3.04
C SER A 110 44.17 3.97 -4.49
N ALA A 111 42.89 3.87 -4.88
CA ALA A 111 42.45 4.23 -6.22
C ALA A 111 42.85 5.69 -6.56
N PRO A 112 43.36 5.94 -7.78
CA PRO A 112 43.68 7.28 -8.21
C PRO A 112 42.44 8.20 -8.24
N THR A 113 42.63 9.50 -8.00
CA THR A 113 41.55 10.50 -7.93
C THR A 113 40.64 10.51 -9.17
N PHE A 114 41.17 10.23 -10.37
CA PHE A 114 40.39 10.21 -11.60
C PHE A 114 39.29 9.13 -11.60
N VAL A 115 39.47 8.02 -10.88
CA VAL A 115 38.48 6.95 -10.78
C VAL A 115 37.23 7.45 -10.07
N PHE A 116 37.41 8.14 -8.95
CA PHE A 116 36.31 8.74 -8.19
C PHE A 116 35.56 9.80 -9.00
N ILE A 117 36.29 10.65 -9.73
CA ILE A 117 35.70 11.66 -10.60
C ILE A 117 34.89 11.01 -11.73
N GLY A 118 35.46 10.00 -12.40
CA GLY A 118 34.77 9.28 -13.48
C GLY A 118 33.50 8.60 -13.00
N LEU A 119 33.53 8.01 -11.82
CA LEU A 119 32.37 7.33 -11.23
C LEU A 119 31.27 8.32 -10.82
N ALA A 120 31.66 9.47 -10.27
CA ALA A 120 30.73 10.55 -9.96
C ALA A 120 30.08 11.12 -11.23
N LEU A 121 30.86 11.32 -12.30
CA LEU A 121 30.34 11.79 -13.59
C LEU A 121 29.38 10.79 -14.23
N LEU A 122 29.70 9.50 -14.19
CA LEU A 122 28.79 8.43 -14.61
C LEU A 122 27.46 8.51 -13.84
N ALA A 123 27.51 8.55 -12.51
CA ALA A 123 26.32 8.65 -11.67
C ALA A 123 25.43 9.85 -12.06
N VAL A 124 26.03 11.03 -12.20
CA VAL A 124 25.34 12.25 -12.59
C VAL A 124 24.74 12.14 -13.99
N ALA A 125 25.45 11.56 -14.95
CA ALA A 125 24.95 11.35 -16.30
C ALA A 125 23.74 10.41 -16.33
N GLY A 126 23.78 9.29 -15.57
CA GLY A 126 22.66 8.37 -15.44
C GLY A 126 21.42 9.01 -14.83
N ILE A 127 21.60 9.77 -13.74
CA ILE A 127 20.52 10.51 -13.08
C ILE A 127 19.93 11.57 -14.00
N ALA A 128 20.77 12.37 -14.66
CA ALA A 128 20.32 13.41 -15.59
C ALA A 128 19.50 12.80 -16.74
N TYR A 129 19.97 11.67 -17.30
CA TYR A 129 19.24 10.96 -18.33
C TYR A 129 17.86 10.48 -17.85
N LEU A 130 17.78 9.89 -16.65
CA LEU A 130 16.51 9.44 -16.06
C LEU A 130 15.54 10.61 -15.87
N LEU A 131 16.03 11.74 -15.37
CA LEU A 131 15.21 12.94 -15.18
C LEU A 131 14.67 13.48 -16.51
N LEU A 132 15.51 13.53 -17.55
CA LEU A 132 15.08 13.94 -18.89
C LEU A 132 14.09 12.96 -19.54
N ARG A 133 14.12 11.69 -19.11
CA ARG A 133 13.24 10.64 -19.63
C ARG A 133 11.89 10.59 -18.93
N LEU A 134 11.71 11.32 -17.82
CA LEU A 134 10.44 11.33 -17.10
C LEU A 134 9.31 11.82 -18.03
N PRO A 135 8.29 10.97 -18.31
CA PRO A 135 7.19 11.37 -19.17
C PRO A 135 6.41 12.50 -18.47
N THR A 136 6.41 13.67 -19.11
CA THR A 136 5.74 14.87 -18.58
C THR A 136 4.22 14.81 -18.83
N LYS A 137 3.77 13.98 -19.79
CA LYS A 137 2.35 13.73 -20.02
C LYS A 137 1.86 12.63 -19.08
N ARG A 138 1.01 13.02 -18.14
CA ARG A 138 0.07 12.11 -17.47
C ARG A 138 -1.21 12.06 -18.29
N ASP A 139 -1.78 10.87 -18.45
CA ASP A 139 -3.10 10.74 -19.05
C ASP A 139 -4.14 11.28 -18.06
N PRO A 140 -4.93 12.31 -18.42
CA PRO A 140 -5.92 12.89 -17.53
C PRO A 140 -7.08 11.95 -17.16
N GLY A 141 -7.18 10.76 -17.78
CA GLY A 141 -8.17 9.72 -17.41
C GLY A 141 -7.58 8.50 -16.68
N ASP A 142 -6.26 8.42 -16.50
CA ASP A 142 -5.59 7.28 -15.87
C ASP A 142 -5.26 7.59 -14.40
N ASP A 143 -6.30 7.61 -13.57
CA ASP A 143 -6.18 7.78 -12.12
C ASP A 143 -5.81 6.47 -11.39
N GLY A 144 -5.46 5.41 -12.13
CA GLY A 144 -5.11 4.09 -11.59
C GLY A 144 -6.31 3.30 -11.03
N ALA A 145 -7.53 3.80 -11.22
CA ALA A 145 -8.78 3.13 -10.85
C ALA A 145 -9.64 2.92 -12.10
N GLN A 146 -9.74 1.66 -12.55
CA GLN A 146 -10.81 1.24 -13.46
C GLN A 146 -11.89 0.60 -12.59
N VAL A 147 -13.11 1.15 -12.62
CA VAL A 147 -14.29 0.67 -11.87
C VAL A 147 -15.11 -0.30 -12.69
#